data_AF-A0A317C119-F1
#
_entry.id   AF-A0A317C119-F1
#
_cell.length_a   1.000
_cell.length_b   1.000
_cell.length_c   1.000
_cell.angle_alpha   90.00
_cell.angle_beta   90.00
_cell.angle_gamma   90.00
#
_symmetry.space_group_name_H-M   'P 1'
#
loop_
_entity.id
_entity.type
_entity.pdbx_description
1 polymer ?
#
loop_
_entity_poly.entity_id
_entity_poly.type
_entity_poly.pdbx_seq_one_letter_code
_entity_poly.pdbx_strand_id
1 'polypeptide(L)'
;MKKYLLPILIALPLLLTALFYLWFRQGTVVYQALGLDSQQLHFFNSEVINGLPSFVHVYSLSLITWWVNGKKYGLFSTLLWVIINLVFELGQLLNHDQASHFPTLLADYFANGQFSGFDIAAIFAGALAAYLTISKIKEA
;
A
#
# COMPACT_ATOMS: atom_id res chain seq x y z
N MET A 1 14.27 -7.24 23.61
CA MET A 1 12.98 -7.13 22.89
C MET A 1 12.94 -6.02 21.83
N LYS A 2 13.50 -4.81 22.05
CA LYS A 2 13.46 -3.70 21.08
C LYS A 2 14.07 -3.98 19.69
N LYS A 3 15.08 -4.87 19.57
CA LYS A 3 15.81 -5.13 18.31
C LYS A 3 14.92 -5.67 17.18
N TYR A 4 13.91 -6.47 17.51
CA TYR A 4 13.02 -7.11 16.52
C TYR A 4 11.70 -6.37 16.31
N LEU A 5 11.41 -5.35 17.12
CA LEU A 5 10.14 -4.64 17.06
C LEU A 5 9.89 -4.01 15.69
N LEU A 6 10.86 -3.28 15.15
CA LEU A 6 10.72 -2.61 13.86
C LEU A 6 10.55 -3.61 12.69
N PRO A 7 11.37 -4.67 12.56
CA PRO A 7 11.10 -5.73 11.58
C PRO A 7 9.71 -6.35 11.70
N ILE A 8 9.21 -6.60 12.91
CA ILE A 8 7.87 -7.17 13.13
C ILE A 8 6.78 -6.20 12.67
N LEU A 9 6.89 -4.91 13.03
CA LEU A 9 5.95 -3.87 12.63
C LEU A 9 5.91 -3.65 11.11
N ILE A 10 6.95 -4.04 10.38
CA ILE A 10 7.00 -3.98 8.91
C ILE A 10 6.46 -5.28 8.31
N ALA A 11 7.02 -6.42 8.71
CA ALA A 11 6.80 -7.69 8.04
C ALA A 11 5.39 -8.24 8.27
N LEU A 12 4.86 -8.10 9.49
CA LEU A 12 3.55 -8.66 9.82
C LEU A 12 2.42 -7.98 9.02
N PRO A 13 2.32 -6.63 8.95
CA PRO A 13 1.32 -6.00 8.10
C PRO A 13 1.47 -6.37 6.62
N LEU A 14 2.70 -6.34 6.08
CA LEU A 14 2.93 -6.72 4.67
C LEU A 14 2.51 -8.16 4.37
N LEU A 15 2.81 -9.10 5.26
CA LEU A 15 2.39 -10.48 5.12
C LEU A 15 0.87 -10.58 5.12
N LEU A 16 0.20 -9.93 6.07
CA LEU A 16 -1.27 -9.93 6.14
C LEU A 16 -1.90 -9.31 4.90
N THR A 17 -1.32 -8.25 4.34
CA THR A 17 -1.78 -7.64 3.09
C THR A 17 -1.55 -8.56 1.90
N ALA A 18 -0.39 -9.22 1.78
CA ALA A 18 -0.14 -10.18 0.71
C ALA A 18 -1.15 -11.34 0.75
N LEU A 19 -1.42 -11.87 1.95
CA LEU A 19 -2.46 -12.86 2.20
C LEU A 19 -3.85 -12.33 1.83
N PHE A 20 -4.16 -11.08 2.20
CA PHE A 20 -5.42 -10.43 1.81
C PHE A 20 -5.59 -10.38 0.28
N TYR A 21 -4.54 -10.00 -0.45
CA TYR A 21 -4.55 -10.02 -1.91
C TYR A 21 -4.79 -11.42 -2.47
N LEU A 22 -4.16 -12.46 -1.90
CA LEU A 22 -4.27 -13.86 -2.33
C LEU A 22 -5.62 -14.53 -2.04
N TRP A 23 -6.45 -13.96 -1.18
CA TRP A 23 -7.75 -14.56 -0.84
C TRP A 23 -8.95 -13.73 -1.30
N PHE A 24 -8.82 -12.41 -1.40
CA PHE A 24 -9.98 -11.53 -1.52
C PHE A 24 -9.97 -10.60 -2.72
N ARG A 25 -8.83 -10.39 -3.42
CA ARG A 25 -8.77 -9.46 -4.56
C ARG A 25 -8.72 -10.20 -5.90
N GLN A 26 -9.41 -9.67 -6.90
CA GLN A 26 -9.39 -10.24 -8.26
C GLN A 26 -7.96 -10.20 -8.83
N GLY A 27 -7.62 -11.26 -9.56
CA GLY A 27 -6.40 -11.49 -10.35
C GLY A 27 -5.45 -10.29 -10.42
N THR A 28 -4.60 -10.16 -9.42
CA THR A 28 -3.54 -9.16 -9.43
C THR A 28 -2.33 -9.69 -10.19
N VAL A 29 -1.39 -8.78 -10.51
CA VAL A 29 -0.05 -9.12 -11.04
C VAL A 29 0.62 -10.24 -10.22
N VAL A 30 0.32 -10.34 -8.92
CA VAL A 30 0.84 -11.41 -8.04
C VAL A 30 0.31 -12.79 -8.43
N TYR A 31 -0.96 -12.92 -8.81
CA TYR A 31 -1.51 -14.20 -9.29
C TYR A 31 -0.89 -14.60 -10.62
N GLN A 32 -0.73 -13.64 -11.53
CA GLN A 32 -0.05 -13.85 -12.81
C GLN A 32 1.41 -14.28 -12.61
N ALA A 33 2.13 -13.66 -11.66
CA ALA A 33 3.49 -14.02 -11.32
C ALA A 33 3.62 -15.42 -10.66
N LEU A 34 2.58 -15.88 -9.96
CA LEU A 34 2.55 -17.18 -9.29
C LEU A 34 1.91 -18.29 -10.14
N GLY A 35 1.42 -17.99 -11.35
CA GLY A 35 0.79 -18.96 -12.24
C GLY A 35 -0.51 -19.56 -11.68
N LEU A 36 -1.23 -18.81 -10.84
CA LEU A 36 -2.46 -19.28 -10.18
C LEU A 36 -3.69 -18.80 -10.96
N ASP A 37 -4.56 -19.74 -11.35
CA ASP A 37 -5.91 -19.43 -11.85
C ASP A 37 -6.75 -18.82 -10.71
N SER A 38 -7.46 -17.74 -11.01
CA SER A 38 -8.08 -16.89 -9.98
C SER A 38 -9.10 -17.66 -9.13
N GLN A 39 -8.79 -17.90 -7.86
CA GLN A 39 -9.78 -18.25 -6.85
C GLN A 39 -10.24 -16.97 -6.16
N GLN A 40 -11.47 -16.55 -6.47
CA GLN A 40 -12.12 -15.44 -5.79
C GLN A 40 -13.05 -16.00 -4.72
N LEU A 41 -12.79 -15.65 -3.47
CA LEU A 41 -13.80 -15.71 -2.43
C LEU A 41 -14.22 -14.26 -2.13
N HIS A 42 -15.33 -13.81 -2.71
CA HIS A 42 -15.93 -12.50 -2.44
C HIS A 42 -16.58 -12.46 -1.03
N PHE A 43 -15.80 -12.71 0.02
CA PHE A 43 -16.32 -12.71 1.39
C PHE A 43 -16.58 -11.30 1.94
N PHE A 44 -15.82 -10.30 1.49
CA PHE A 44 -15.90 -8.94 2.02
C PHE A 44 -16.14 -7.92 0.91
N ASN A 45 -17.39 -7.53 0.69
CA ASN A 45 -17.75 -6.41 -0.18
C ASN A 45 -17.90 -5.12 0.65
N SER A 46 -16.80 -4.66 1.25
CA SER A 46 -16.78 -3.43 2.05
C SER A 46 -15.62 -2.54 1.60
N GLU A 47 -15.95 -1.30 1.22
CA GLU A 47 -14.97 -0.29 0.80
C GLU A 47 -13.92 -0.01 1.89
N VAL A 48 -14.31 -0.10 3.17
CA VAL A 48 -13.41 0.06 4.32
C VAL A 48 -12.37 -1.05 4.37
N ILE A 49 -12.80 -2.31 4.17
CA ILE A 49 -11.91 -3.47 4.17
C ILE A 49 -10.99 -3.43 2.95
N ASN A 50 -11.52 -3.01 1.80
CA ASN A 50 -10.76 -2.84 0.56
C ASN A 50 -9.70 -1.74 0.64
N GLY A 51 -9.83 -0.78 1.56
CA GLY A 51 -8.82 0.26 1.83
C GLY A 51 -7.65 -0.18 2.70
N LEU A 52 -7.73 -1.35 3.34
CA LEU A 52 -6.66 -1.85 4.24
C LEU A 52 -5.30 -1.99 3.55
N PRO A 53 -5.19 -2.53 2.31
CA PRO A 53 -3.93 -2.58 1.60
C PRO A 53 -3.27 -1.21 1.45
N SER A 54 -4.03 -0.17 1.10
CA SER A 54 -3.52 1.20 0.92
C SER A 54 -2.97 1.78 2.22
N PHE A 55 -3.65 1.53 3.35
CA PHE A 55 -3.12 1.85 4.67
C PHE A 55 -1.78 1.13 4.92
N VAL A 56 -1.73 -0.18 4.70
CA VAL A 56 -0.55 -1.00 5.02
C VAL A 56 0.64 -0.66 4.13
N HIS A 57 0.42 -0.37 2.85
CA HIS A 57 1.46 0.08 1.94
C HIS A 57 2.11 1.35 2.45
N VAL A 58 1.32 2.40 2.71
CA VAL A 58 1.86 3.67 3.19
C VAL A 58 2.55 3.49 4.55
N TYR A 59 1.94 2.73 5.47
CA TYR A 59 2.52 2.47 6.78
C TYR A 59 3.88 1.76 6.68
N SER A 60 3.89 0.57 6.08
CA SER A 60 5.04 -0.33 6.09
C SER A 60 6.19 0.20 5.23
N LEU A 61 5.88 0.77 4.06
CA LEU A 61 6.89 1.31 3.17
C LEU A 61 7.53 2.58 3.76
N SER A 62 6.76 3.41 4.47
CA SER A 62 7.33 4.53 5.24
C SER A 62 8.33 4.07 6.28
N LEU A 63 8.01 3.01 7.04
CA LEU A 63 8.92 2.44 8.03
C LEU A 63 10.17 1.83 7.38
N ILE A 64 10.03 1.13 6.24
CA ILE A 64 11.15 0.59 5.47
C ILE A 64 12.07 1.71 4.99
N THR A 65 11.52 2.72 4.31
CA THR A 65 12.31 3.85 3.78
C THR A 65 13.02 4.58 4.91
N TRP A 66 12.34 4.80 6.03
CA TRP A 66 12.95 5.41 7.21
C TRP A 66 14.09 4.56 7.78
N TRP A 67 13.89 3.25 7.87
CA TRP A 67 14.90 2.32 8.39
C TRP A 67 16.13 2.24 7.50
N VAL A 68 15.95 2.07 6.18
CA VAL A 68 17.04 2.02 5.19
C VAL A 68 17.83 3.33 5.14
N ASN A 69 17.17 4.47 5.36
CA ASN A 69 17.82 5.77 5.47
C ASN A 69 18.43 6.05 6.86
N GLY A 70 18.83 5.00 7.59
CA GLY A 70 19.51 5.12 8.87
C GLY A 70 18.70 5.83 9.95
N LYS A 71 17.36 5.78 9.87
CA LYS A 71 16.41 6.36 10.82
C LYS A 71 16.42 7.89 10.92
N LYS A 72 16.98 8.60 9.94
CA LYS A 72 17.07 10.07 9.98
C LYS A 72 15.78 10.76 9.49
N TYR A 73 15.33 10.43 8.29
CA TYR A 73 14.34 11.22 7.54
C TYR A 73 12.90 10.71 7.70
N GLY A 74 12.35 10.78 8.92
CA GLY A 74 11.01 10.25 9.24
C GLY A 74 9.88 10.90 8.44
N LEU A 75 9.76 12.23 8.51
CA LEU A 75 8.73 12.99 7.78
C LEU A 75 8.82 12.78 6.26
N PHE A 76 10.03 12.87 5.71
CA PHE A 76 10.26 12.61 4.28
C PHE A 76 9.80 11.20 3.87
N SER A 77 10.13 10.18 4.67
CA SER A 77 9.74 8.80 4.38
C SER A 77 8.22 8.65 4.33
N THR A 78 7.51 9.29 5.26
CA THR A 78 6.05 9.30 5.29
C THR A 78 5.44 10.06 4.10
N LEU A 79 5.90 11.28 3.84
CA LEU A 79 5.35 12.10 2.75
C LEU A 79 5.61 11.50 1.37
N LEU A 80 6.78 10.87 1.17
CA LEU A 80 7.11 10.18 -0.07
C LEU A 80 6.03 9.14 -0.42
N TRP A 81 5.67 8.29 0.54
CA TRP A 81 4.70 7.23 0.29
C TRP A 81 3.26 7.73 0.22
N VAL A 82 2.91 8.81 0.92
CA VAL A 82 1.63 9.50 0.68
C VAL A 82 1.55 9.97 -0.77
N ILE A 83 2.55 10.71 -1.25
CA ILE A 83 2.54 11.25 -2.61
C ILE A 83 2.46 10.13 -3.65
N ILE A 84 3.30 9.10 -3.52
CA ILE A 84 3.31 7.98 -4.45
C ILE A 84 1.93 7.29 -4.48
N ASN A 85 1.35 6.95 -3.32
CA ASN A 85 0.06 6.25 -3.29
C ASN A 85 -1.09 7.15 -3.75
N LEU A 86 -1.06 8.46 -3.47
CA LEU A 86 -2.04 9.40 -4.01
C LEU A 86 -1.95 9.49 -5.53
N VAL A 87 -0.75 9.50 -6.13
CA VAL A 87 -0.59 9.48 -7.58
C VAL A 87 -1.16 8.20 -8.17
N PHE A 88 -0.92 7.05 -7.53
CA PHE A 88 -1.50 5.78 -7.98
C PHE A 88 -3.03 5.76 -7.90
N GLU A 89 -3.59 6.27 -6.81
CA GLU A 89 -5.04 6.32 -6.59
C GLU A 89 -5.73 7.30 -7.55
N LEU A 90 -5.20 8.52 -7.66
CA LEU A 90 -5.72 9.52 -8.59
C LEU A 90 -5.52 9.12 -10.05
N GLY A 91 -4.47 8.36 -10.36
CA GLY A 91 -4.24 7.80 -11.70
C GLY A 91 -5.36 6.87 -12.15
N GLN A 92 -6.09 6.23 -11.24
CA GLN A 92 -7.26 5.39 -11.56
C GLN A 92 -8.50 6.18 -11.97
N LEU A 93 -8.45 7.53 -11.92
CA LEU A 93 -9.47 8.39 -12.51
C LEU A 93 -9.28 8.60 -14.02
N LEU A 94 -8.12 8.19 -14.57
CA LEU A 94 -7.84 8.30 -16.00
C LEU A 94 -8.64 7.26 -16.78
N ASN A 95 -9.17 7.66 -17.94
CA ASN A 95 -9.76 6.70 -18.87
C ASN A 95 -8.67 5.91 -19.63
N HIS A 96 -9.08 4.86 -20.34
CA HIS A 96 -8.14 3.97 -21.03
C HIS A 96 -7.27 4.70 -22.08
N ASP A 97 -7.84 5.69 -22.77
CA ASP A 97 -7.10 6.49 -23.77
C ASP A 97 -6.01 7.33 -23.10
N GLN A 98 -6.32 7.97 -21.97
CA GLN A 98 -5.37 8.75 -21.18
C GLN A 98 -4.29 7.88 -20.52
N ALA A 99 -4.66 6.70 -20.02
CA ALA A 99 -3.75 5.74 -19.40
C ALA A 99 -2.71 5.20 -20.40
N SER A 100 -3.05 5.13 -21.70
CA SER A 100 -2.16 4.62 -22.75
C SER A 100 -0.87 5.43 -22.96
N HIS A 101 -0.80 6.65 -22.44
CA HIS A 101 0.41 7.48 -22.47
C HIS A 101 1.50 7.01 -21.48
N PHE A 102 1.16 6.11 -20.56
CA PHE A 102 2.09 5.57 -19.57
C PHE A 102 2.68 4.23 -20.04
N PRO A 103 3.83 3.80 -19.47
CA PRO A 103 4.34 2.44 -19.67
C PRO A 103 3.27 1.39 -19.37
N THR A 104 3.24 0.30 -20.14
CA THR A 104 2.17 -0.72 -20.12
C THR A 104 1.75 -1.15 -18.71
N LEU A 105 2.72 -1.39 -17.82
CA LEU A 105 2.42 -1.77 -16.42
C LEU A 105 1.59 -0.73 -15.66
N LEU A 106 1.91 0.56 -15.84
CA LEU A 106 1.20 1.67 -15.21
C LEU A 106 -0.13 1.95 -15.91
N ALA A 107 -0.15 1.86 -17.24
CA ALA A 107 -1.37 2.01 -18.04
C ALA A 107 -2.40 0.96 -17.64
N ASP A 108 -1.99 -0.31 -17.53
CA ASP A 108 -2.86 -1.42 -17.10
C ASP A 108 -3.36 -1.20 -15.67
N TYR A 109 -2.50 -0.74 -14.76
CA TYR A 109 -2.90 -0.44 -13.38
C TYR A 109 -3.94 0.69 -13.32
N PHE A 110 -3.75 1.78 -14.06
CA PHE A 110 -4.68 2.91 -14.08
C PHE A 110 -6.00 2.55 -14.76
N ALA A 111 -5.95 1.82 -15.88
CA ALA A 111 -7.14 1.46 -16.64
C ALA A 111 -8.02 0.40 -15.96
N ASN A 112 -7.43 -0.50 -15.17
CA ASN A 112 -8.16 -1.59 -14.49
C ASN A 112 -8.36 -1.33 -12.98
N GLY A 113 -7.80 -0.25 -12.45
CA GLY A 113 -8.00 0.16 -11.07
C GLY A 113 -9.36 0.81 -10.86
N GLN A 114 -9.82 0.86 -9.60
CA GLN A 114 -11.05 1.55 -9.22
C GLN A 114 -10.73 2.56 -8.13
N PHE A 115 -10.89 3.83 -8.47
CA PHE A 115 -10.75 4.93 -7.52
C PHE A 115 -11.72 4.79 -6.34
N SER A 116 -11.22 5.03 -5.13
CA SER A 116 -11.93 4.93 -3.88
C SER A 116 -11.53 6.05 -2.92
N GLY A 117 -12.52 6.80 -2.44
CA GLY A 117 -12.30 7.80 -1.38
C GLY A 117 -11.81 7.18 -0.06
N PHE A 118 -12.13 5.90 0.18
CA PHE A 118 -11.64 5.18 1.36
C PHE A 118 -10.16 4.84 1.24
N ASP A 119 -9.64 4.60 0.04
CA ASP A 119 -8.21 4.41 -0.19
C ASP A 119 -7.43 5.70 0.11
N ILE A 120 -7.96 6.86 -0.28
CA ILE A 120 -7.40 8.17 0.09
C ILE A 120 -7.36 8.34 1.62
N ALA A 121 -8.46 8.05 2.32
CA ALA A 121 -8.50 8.13 3.78
C ALA A 121 -7.50 7.14 4.43
N ALA A 122 -7.41 5.93 3.91
CA ALA A 122 -6.49 4.89 4.36
C ALA A 122 -5.02 5.29 4.18
N ILE A 123 -4.69 5.95 3.06
CA ILE A 123 -3.35 6.51 2.78
C ILE A 123 -2.95 7.50 3.88
N PHE A 124 -3.82 8.47 4.19
CA PHE A 124 -3.53 9.46 5.23
C PHE A 124 -3.46 8.83 6.63
N ALA A 125 -4.34 7.87 6.93
CA ALA A 125 -4.31 7.14 8.19
C ALA A 125 -3.01 6.32 8.35
N GLY A 126 -2.55 5.65 7.29
CA GLY A 126 -1.30 4.88 7.27
C GLY A 126 -0.09 5.78 7.47
N ALA A 127 -0.11 6.97 6.86
CA ALA A 127 0.92 7.98 7.03
C ALA A 127 1.02 8.48 8.46
N LEU A 128 -0.13 8.84 9.05
CA LEU A 128 -0.20 9.27 10.45
C LEU A 128 0.31 8.18 11.40
N ALA A 129 -0.14 6.94 11.20
CA ALA A 129 0.30 5.80 11.99
C ALA A 129 1.82 5.57 11.87
N ALA A 130 2.38 5.68 10.67
CA ALA A 130 3.82 5.54 10.44
C ALA A 130 4.59 6.65 11.14
N TYR A 131 4.16 7.91 10.99
CA TYR A 131 4.81 9.05 11.63
C TYR A 131 4.81 8.92 13.15
N LEU A 132 3.67 8.58 13.77
CA LEU A 132 3.57 8.34 15.21
C LEU A 132 4.47 7.19 15.66
N THR A 133 4.53 6.10 14.88
CA THR A 133 5.41 4.95 15.16
C THR A 133 6.89 5.38 15.14
N ILE A 134 7.30 6.12 14.11
CA ILE A 134 8.66 6.64 13.97
C ILE A 134 9.02 7.55 15.15
N SER A 135 8.15 8.49 15.50
CA SER A 135 8.36 9.42 16.62
C SER A 135 8.54 8.67 17.94
N LYS A 136 7.67 7.71 18.23
CA LYS A 136 7.79 6.87 19.44
C LYS A 136 9.08 6.05 19.48
N ILE A 137 9.54 5.54 18.34
CA ILE A 137 10.81 4.78 18.30
C ILE A 137 12.02 5.71 18.45
N LYS A 138 11.96 6.96 17.96
CA LYS A 138 13.05 7.93 18.12
C LYS A 138 13.21 8.41 19.57
N GLU A 139 12.12 8.46 20.33
CA GLU A 139 12.13 8.84 21.75
C GLU A 139 12.62 7.72 22.68
N ALA A 140 12.62 6.46 22.23
CA ALA A 140 12.84 5.25 23.04
C ALA A 140 14.24 4.64 22.94
#